data_AF-A0AAD7FQY7-F1
#
_entry.id   AF-A0AAD7FQY7-F1
#
_cell.length_a   1.000
_cell.length_b   1.000
_cell.length_c   1.000
_cell.angle_alpha   90.00
_cell.angle_beta   90.00
_cell.angle_gamma   90.00
#
_symmetry.space_group_name_H-M   'P 1'
#
loop_
_entity.id
_entity.type
_entity.pdbx_description
1 polymer ?
#
loop_
_entity_poly.entity_id
_entity_poly.type
_entity_poly.pdbx_seq_one_letter_code
_entity_poly.pdbx_strand_id
1 'polypeptide(L)'
;MPLADLVSRLYMLAVQLSDAAERRRKEAANETSTGNLRIFFNDLRTRLEGTYELTPRQKTNIRGVAQDLVFDPMCTVYYTMSKDVERDLRKGAQKFDLENVFGVPVHEKQVVQWIKRACSSVRNSYRAEILASIAPGKKFVELKQFTYDMAVKFKKSAGDAELSEMYSVHVAMLV
;
A
#
# COMPACT_ATOMS: atom_id res chain seq x y z
N MET A 1 -0.50 62.25 50.73
CA MET A 1 -0.57 60.77 50.70
C MET A 1 0.46 60.26 51.70
N PRO A 2 0.07 59.44 52.70
CA PRO A 2 1.01 58.95 53.71
C PRO A 2 2.04 58.00 53.08
N LEU A 3 3.29 58.07 53.55
CA LEU A 3 4.41 57.29 53.05
C LEU A 3 4.11 55.78 53.03
N ALA A 4 3.36 55.29 54.03
CA ALA A 4 2.95 53.90 54.13
C ALA A 4 2.07 53.43 52.94
N ASP A 5 1.13 54.26 52.48
CA ASP A 5 0.24 53.91 51.36
C ASP A 5 1.00 53.87 50.02
N LEU A 6 1.97 54.77 49.85
CA LEU A 6 2.88 54.74 48.69
C LEU A 6 3.70 53.45 48.66
N VAL A 7 4.28 53.05 49.80
CA VAL A 7 5.10 51.83 49.91
C VAL A 7 4.26 50.58 49.65
N SER A 8 3.05 50.49 50.22
CA SER A 8 2.14 49.36 49.98
C SER A 8 1.73 49.22 48.51
N ARG A 9 1.46 50.33 47.82
CA ARG A 9 1.16 50.32 46.37
C ARG A 9 2.35 49.91 45.53
N LEU A 10 3.54 50.39 45.87
CA LEU A 10 4.79 50.05 45.18
C LEU A 10 5.14 48.57 45.36
N TYR A 11 4.88 48.02 46.55
CA TYR A 11 5.03 46.60 46.84
C TYR A 11 4.02 45.75 46.06
N MET A 12 2.73 46.14 46.01
CA MET A 12 1.72 45.45 45.20
C MET A 12 2.08 45.44 43.72
N LEU A 13 2.56 46.57 43.18
CA LEU A 13 3.00 46.66 41.79
C LEU A 13 4.19 45.72 41.53
N ALA A 14 5.16 45.68 42.45
CA ALA A 14 6.31 44.78 42.34
C ALA A 14 5.88 43.30 42.33
N VAL A 15 4.95 42.91 43.21
CA VAL A 15 4.40 41.56 43.26
C VAL A 15 3.68 41.22 41.95
N GLN A 16 2.81 42.10 41.45
CA GLN A 16 2.08 41.88 40.19
C GLN A 16 3.02 41.74 38.98
N LEU A 17 4.07 42.57 38.90
CA LEU A 17 5.05 42.48 37.83
C LEU A 17 5.89 41.21 37.93
N SER A 18 6.25 40.77 39.14
CA SER A 18 6.97 39.51 39.33
C SER A 18 6.13 38.29 38.93
N ASP A 19 4.84 38.26 39.29
CA ASP A 19 3.93 37.17 38.93
C ASP A 19 3.67 37.13 37.42
N ALA A 20 3.45 38.30 36.79
CA ALA A 20 3.32 38.40 35.35
C ALA A 20 4.58 37.93 34.60
N ALA A 21 5.77 38.23 35.14
CA ALA A 21 7.03 37.76 34.56
C ALA A 21 7.22 36.24 34.72
N GLU A 22 6.80 35.65 35.85
CA GLU A 22 6.84 34.20 36.03
C GLU A 22 5.87 33.46 35.12
N ARG A 23 4.65 33.97 34.95
CA ARG A 23 3.65 33.35 34.05
C ARG A 23 4.16 33.30 32.62
N ARG A 24 4.73 34.40 32.11
CA ARG A 24 5.35 34.44 30.77
C ARG A 24 6.50 33.43 30.61
N ARG A 25 7.34 33.26 31.64
CA ARG A 25 8.41 32.25 31.61
C ARG A 25 7.85 30.83 31.59
N LYS A 26 6.81 30.55 32.38
CA LYS A 26 6.13 29.24 32.42
C LYS A 26 5.43 28.93 31.08
N GLU A 27 4.78 29.92 30.48
CA GLU A 27 4.15 29.81 29.16
C GLU A 27 5.19 29.53 28.07
N ALA A 28 6.28 30.29 28.01
CA ALA A 28 7.37 30.07 27.07
C ALA A 28 8.04 28.69 27.24
N ALA A 29 8.24 28.23 28.48
CA ALA A 29 8.77 26.90 28.77
C ALA A 29 7.79 25.79 28.35
N ASN A 30 6.49 25.98 28.57
CA ASN A 30 5.45 25.03 28.15
C ASN A 30 5.30 24.96 26.63
N GLU A 31 5.36 26.09 25.92
CA GLU A 31 5.35 26.15 24.45
C GLU A 31 6.56 25.44 23.86
N THR A 32 7.75 25.64 24.46
CA THR A 32 8.97 24.95 24.04
C THR A 32 8.87 23.45 24.29
N SER A 33 8.35 23.03 25.45
CA SER A 33 8.16 21.63 25.81
C SER A 33 7.13 20.91 24.92
N THR A 34 5.97 21.52 24.69
CA THR A 34 4.93 20.96 23.79
C THR A 34 5.35 20.98 22.33
N GLY A 35 6.10 22.00 21.89
CA GLY A 35 6.73 22.04 20.56
C GLY A 35 7.71 20.88 20.36
N ASN A 36 8.57 20.62 21.34
CA ASN A 36 9.52 19.51 21.31
C ASN A 36 8.81 18.14 21.24
N LEU A 37 7.72 17.96 21.97
CA LEU A 37 6.91 16.73 21.89
C LEU A 37 6.31 16.53 20.50
N ARG A 38 5.76 17.58 19.87
CA ARG A 38 5.23 17.49 18.49
C ARG A 38 6.30 17.11 17.48
N ILE A 39 7.49 17.71 17.59
CA ILE A 39 8.64 17.37 16.73
C ILE A 39 9.03 15.90 16.92
N PHE A 40 9.11 15.44 18.17
CA PHE A 40 9.40 14.04 18.48
C PHE A 40 8.37 13.08 17.90
N PHE A 41 7.07 13.36 18.04
CA PHE A 41 6.01 12.53 17.45
C PHE A 41 6.07 12.50 15.92
N ASN A 42 6.42 13.61 15.28
CA ASN A 42 6.59 13.65 13.83
C ASN A 42 7.82 12.84 13.36
N ASP A 43 8.93 12.89 14.11
CA ASP A 43 10.10 12.05 13.82
C ASP A 43 9.77 10.56 14.01
N LEU A 44 9.09 10.20 15.11
CA LEU A 44 8.61 8.84 15.35
C LEU A 44 7.71 8.34 14.23
N ARG A 45 6.73 9.16 13.82
CA ARG A 45 5.83 8.85 12.70
C ARG A 45 6.61 8.62 11.42
N THR A 46 7.55 9.50 11.09
CA THR A 46 8.38 9.38 9.87
C THR A 46 9.19 8.10 9.86
N ARG A 47 9.80 7.73 11.00
CA ARG A 47 10.55 6.47 11.14
C ARG A 47 9.65 5.25 11.00
N LEU A 48 8.48 5.28 11.62
CA LEU A 48 7.50 4.19 11.52
C LEU A 48 7.01 4.01 10.08
N GLU A 49 6.72 5.11 9.38
CA GLU A 49 6.37 5.09 7.95
C GLU A 49 7.54 4.55 7.09
N GLY A 50 8.79 4.85 7.46
CA GLY A 50 9.99 4.30 6.80
C GLY A 50 10.17 2.79 6.98
N THR A 51 9.69 2.23 8.10
CA THR A 51 9.71 0.78 8.39
C THR A 51 8.46 0.04 7.92
N TYR A 52 7.52 0.72 7.27
CA TYR A 52 6.33 0.07 6.75
C TYR A 52 6.72 -1.05 5.79
N GLU A 53 6.05 -2.19 5.91
CA GLU A 53 6.14 -3.28 4.95
C GLU A 53 4.77 -3.87 4.69
N LEU A 54 4.56 -4.33 3.45
CA LEU A 54 3.35 -5.06 3.12
C LEU A 54 3.32 -6.41 3.84
N THR A 55 2.18 -6.68 4.46
CA THR A 55 1.91 -7.95 5.11
C THR A 55 1.93 -9.10 4.09
N PRO A 56 2.27 -10.33 4.49
CA PRO A 56 2.23 -11.49 3.58
C PRO A 56 0.87 -11.66 2.90
N ARG A 57 -0.22 -11.42 3.62
CA ARG A 57 -1.59 -11.50 3.10
C ARG A 57 -1.85 -10.47 1.99
N GLN A 58 -1.45 -9.21 2.18
CA GLN A 58 -1.52 -8.17 1.15
C GLN A 58 -0.69 -8.55 -0.08
N LYS A 59 0.55 -9.06 0.12
CA LYS A 59 1.41 -9.52 -0.97
C LYS A 59 0.75 -10.63 -1.79
N THR A 60 0.13 -11.61 -1.13
CA THR A 60 -0.63 -12.69 -1.78
C THR A 60 -1.86 -12.17 -2.52
N ASN A 61 -2.61 -11.24 -1.94
CA ASN A 61 -3.76 -10.61 -2.59
C ASN A 61 -3.35 -9.86 -3.87
N ILE A 62 -2.29 -9.04 -3.81
CA ILE A 62 -1.75 -8.32 -4.97
C ILE A 62 -1.33 -9.30 -6.08
N ARG A 63 -0.64 -10.39 -5.71
CA ARG A 63 -0.25 -11.43 -6.66
C ARG A 63 -1.46 -12.10 -7.29
N GLY A 64 -2.48 -12.43 -6.50
CA GLY A 64 -3.72 -13.04 -6.98
C GLY A 64 -4.42 -12.17 -8.03
N VAL A 65 -4.54 -10.86 -7.79
CA VAL A 65 -5.11 -9.93 -8.79
C VAL A 65 -4.28 -9.91 -10.08
N ALA A 66 -2.96 -9.92 -9.98
CA ALA A 66 -2.10 -9.99 -11.15
C ALA A 66 -2.23 -11.33 -11.92
N GLN A 67 -2.47 -12.44 -11.22
CA GLN A 67 -2.72 -13.75 -11.83
C GLN A 67 -4.09 -13.79 -12.53
N ASP A 68 -5.13 -13.28 -11.89
CA ASP A 68 -6.47 -13.20 -12.49
C ASP A 68 -6.42 -12.35 -13.76
N LEU A 69 -5.72 -11.22 -13.71
CA LEU A 69 -5.62 -10.30 -14.84
C LEU A 69 -4.78 -10.85 -15.99
N VAL A 70 -3.67 -11.57 -15.72
CA VAL A 70 -2.85 -12.15 -16.80
C VAL A 70 -3.61 -13.23 -17.56
N PHE A 71 -4.53 -13.92 -16.88
CA PHE A 71 -5.32 -15.01 -17.44
C PHE A 71 -6.67 -14.54 -18.02
N ASP A 72 -7.04 -13.27 -17.84
CA ASP A 72 -8.25 -12.71 -18.43
C ASP A 72 -8.16 -12.75 -19.97
N PRO A 73 -9.15 -13.35 -20.67
CA PRO A 73 -9.18 -13.39 -22.14
C PRO A 73 -9.20 -12.00 -22.78
N MET A 74 -9.63 -10.98 -22.04
CA MET A 74 -9.67 -9.60 -22.51
C MET A 74 -8.32 -8.88 -22.30
N CYS A 75 -7.35 -9.49 -21.63
CA CYS A 75 -6.03 -8.91 -21.41
C CYS A 75 -5.17 -9.02 -22.68
N THR A 76 -5.20 -7.97 -23.50
CA THR A 76 -4.38 -7.90 -24.73
C THR A 76 -3.03 -7.22 -24.52
N VAL A 77 -2.85 -6.44 -23.43
CA VAL A 77 -1.64 -5.64 -23.19
C VAL A 77 -0.96 -5.98 -21.86
N TYR A 78 0.03 -6.87 -21.93
CA TYR A 78 0.80 -7.31 -20.76
C TYR A 78 1.86 -6.31 -20.25
N TYR A 79 2.18 -5.28 -21.03
CA TYR A 79 3.19 -4.28 -20.64
C TYR A 79 2.66 -3.32 -19.57
N THR A 80 1.39 -2.89 -19.70
CA THR A 80 0.74 -1.94 -18.79
C THR A 80 -0.06 -2.61 -17.67
N MET A 81 -0.02 -3.95 -17.59
CA MET A 81 -0.76 -4.76 -16.61
C MET A 81 -0.62 -4.24 -15.16
N SER A 82 0.54 -3.71 -14.78
CA SER A 82 0.74 -3.15 -13.43
C SER A 82 -0.18 -1.96 -13.11
N LYS A 83 -0.52 -1.13 -14.12
CA LYS A 83 -1.43 0.01 -13.96
C LYS A 83 -2.87 -0.46 -13.75
N ASP A 84 -3.27 -1.51 -14.47
CA ASP A 84 -4.60 -2.11 -14.33
C ASP A 84 -4.75 -2.80 -12.97
N VAL A 85 -3.74 -3.56 -12.53
CA VAL A 85 -3.70 -4.13 -11.16
C VAL A 85 -3.79 -3.03 -10.11
N GLU A 86 -3.03 -1.94 -10.26
CA GLU A 86 -3.09 -0.81 -9.33
C GLU A 86 -4.50 -0.17 -9.29
N ARG A 87 -5.11 0.04 -10.45
CA ARG A 87 -6.47 0.58 -10.56
C ARG A 87 -7.48 -0.31 -9.83
N ASP A 88 -7.39 -1.62 -10.01
CA ASP A 88 -8.35 -2.56 -9.44
C ASP A 88 -8.13 -2.73 -7.92
N LEU A 89 -6.89 -2.69 -7.45
CA LEU A 89 -6.56 -2.64 -6.03
C LEU A 89 -7.04 -1.35 -5.36
N ARG A 90 -6.92 -0.19 -6.03
CA ARG A 90 -7.45 1.09 -5.52
C ARG A 90 -8.98 1.04 -5.38
N LYS A 91 -9.68 0.52 -6.39
CA LYS A 91 -11.15 0.36 -6.35
C LYS A 91 -11.60 -0.61 -5.25
N GLY A 92 -10.82 -1.69 -5.04
CA GLY A 92 -11.12 -2.74 -4.08
C GLY A 92 -10.30 -2.69 -2.79
N ALA A 93 -9.82 -1.51 -2.35
CA ALA A 93 -8.85 -1.41 -1.26
C ALA A 93 -9.27 -2.17 0.01
N GLN A 94 -10.54 -2.07 0.39
CA GLN A 94 -11.14 -2.83 1.49
C GLN A 94 -11.06 -4.34 1.30
N LYS A 95 -11.45 -4.83 0.12
CA LYS A 95 -11.46 -6.28 -0.21
C LYS A 95 -10.06 -6.91 -0.13
N PHE A 96 -9.01 -6.13 -0.37
CA PHE A 96 -7.64 -6.63 -0.42
C PHE A 96 -6.81 -6.28 0.83
N ASP A 97 -7.45 -5.76 1.87
CA ASP A 97 -6.83 -5.31 3.12
C ASP A 97 -5.80 -4.18 2.90
N LEU A 98 -6.05 -3.28 1.94
CA LEU A 98 -5.17 -2.16 1.54
C LEU A 98 -5.71 -0.78 1.95
N GLU A 99 -6.71 -0.71 2.82
CA GLU A 99 -7.34 0.56 3.27
C GLU A 99 -6.32 1.53 3.87
N ASN A 100 -5.37 1.03 4.66
CA ASN A 100 -4.33 1.83 5.33
C ASN A 100 -3.12 2.15 4.44
N VAL A 101 -3.17 1.77 3.16
CA VAL A 101 -2.07 1.96 2.21
C VAL A 101 -2.34 3.15 1.30
N PHE A 102 -3.51 3.16 0.66
CA PHE A 102 -3.87 4.23 -0.25
C PHE A 102 -4.18 5.51 0.54
N GLY A 103 -3.63 6.63 0.09
CA GLY A 103 -3.65 7.92 0.80
C GLY A 103 -2.37 8.25 1.57
N VAL A 104 -1.47 7.29 1.79
CA VAL A 104 -0.15 7.53 2.39
C VAL A 104 0.94 7.38 1.31
N PRO A 105 1.60 8.47 0.86
CA PRO A 105 2.52 8.42 -0.28
C PRO A 105 3.67 7.41 -0.15
N VAL A 106 4.18 7.18 1.06
CA VAL A 106 5.26 6.22 1.32
C VAL A 106 4.76 4.79 1.11
N HIS A 107 3.59 4.45 1.66
CA HIS A 107 2.99 3.13 1.53
C HIS A 107 2.57 2.86 0.07
N GLU A 108 2.01 3.85 -0.62
CA GLU A 108 1.65 3.74 -2.04
C GLU A 108 2.88 3.44 -2.90
N LYS A 109 4.01 4.11 -2.67
CA LYS A 109 5.27 3.81 -3.39
C LYS A 109 5.70 2.36 -3.21
N GLN A 110 5.62 1.83 -1.99
CA GLN A 110 5.97 0.44 -1.72
C GLN A 110 5.00 -0.54 -2.42
N VAL A 111 3.69 -0.27 -2.38
CA VAL A 111 2.69 -1.07 -3.09
C VAL A 111 2.92 -1.06 -4.59
N VAL A 112 3.13 0.11 -5.20
CA VAL A 112 3.42 0.21 -6.63
C VAL A 112 4.67 -0.57 -7.01
N GLN A 113 5.73 -0.49 -6.19
CA GLN A 113 6.94 -1.27 -6.42
C GLN A 113 6.67 -2.78 -6.34
N TRP A 114 5.90 -3.22 -5.36
CA TRP A 114 5.52 -4.62 -5.20
C TRP A 114 4.61 -5.12 -6.33
N ILE A 115 3.62 -4.32 -6.76
CA ILE A 115 2.75 -4.61 -7.90
C ILE A 115 3.59 -4.86 -9.15
N LYS A 116 4.55 -3.98 -9.46
CA LYS A 116 5.44 -4.15 -10.63
C LYS A 116 6.21 -5.46 -10.58
N ARG A 117 6.77 -5.81 -9.42
CA ARG A 117 7.50 -7.08 -9.21
C ARG A 117 6.58 -8.28 -9.37
N ALA A 118 5.40 -8.25 -8.74
CA ALA A 118 4.39 -9.31 -8.82
C ALA A 118 3.92 -9.52 -10.27
N CYS A 119 3.57 -8.44 -10.97
CA CYS A 119 3.16 -8.47 -12.38
C CYS A 119 4.24 -9.07 -13.27
N SER A 120 5.50 -8.65 -13.11
CA SER A 120 6.60 -9.20 -13.89
C SER A 120 6.82 -10.70 -13.60
N SER A 121 6.78 -11.10 -12.33
CA SER A 121 6.93 -12.51 -11.92
C SER A 121 5.81 -13.38 -12.50
N VAL A 122 4.56 -12.95 -12.36
CA VAL A 122 3.37 -13.67 -12.84
C VAL A 122 3.42 -13.81 -14.36
N ARG A 123 3.70 -12.72 -15.09
CA ARG A 123 3.82 -12.73 -16.55
C ARG A 123 4.93 -13.66 -17.03
N ASN A 124 6.09 -13.64 -16.38
CA ASN A 124 7.19 -14.53 -16.74
C ASN A 124 6.85 -16.00 -16.48
N SER A 125 6.17 -16.30 -15.36
CA SER A 125 5.67 -17.64 -15.06
C SER A 125 4.64 -18.10 -16.09
N TYR A 126 3.70 -17.22 -16.46
CA TYR A 126 2.66 -17.50 -17.46
C TYR A 126 3.28 -17.81 -18.83
N ARG A 127 4.23 -16.98 -19.28
CA ARG A 127 4.99 -17.22 -20.51
C ARG A 127 5.77 -18.54 -20.46
N ALA A 128 6.41 -18.86 -19.33
CA ALA A 128 7.19 -20.08 -19.21
C ALA A 128 6.32 -21.34 -19.33
N GLU A 129 5.10 -21.32 -18.77
CA GLU A 129 4.15 -22.43 -18.90
C GLU A 129 3.67 -22.62 -20.35
N ILE A 130 3.39 -21.53 -21.07
CA ILE A 130 3.04 -21.56 -22.50
C ILE A 130 4.21 -22.12 -23.33
N LEU A 131 5.42 -21.62 -23.13
CA LEU A 131 6.58 -22.13 -23.87
C LEU A 131 6.87 -23.61 -23.55
N ALA A 132 6.62 -24.03 -22.30
CA ALA A 132 6.81 -25.40 -21.88
C ALA A 132 5.76 -26.37 -22.46
N SER A 133 4.60 -25.87 -22.93
CA SER A 133 3.56 -26.71 -23.54
C SER A 133 3.88 -27.04 -25.01
N ILE A 134 4.63 -26.19 -25.70
CA ILE A 134 5.05 -26.37 -27.11
C ILE A 134 6.48 -26.90 -27.26
N ALA A 135 7.21 -27.09 -26.16
CA ALA A 135 8.61 -27.48 -26.20
C ALA A 135 8.80 -28.89 -26.82
N PRO A 136 9.84 -29.10 -27.65
CA PRO A 136 10.10 -30.39 -28.27
C PRO A 136 10.37 -31.47 -27.23
N GLY A 137 9.78 -32.66 -27.41
CA GLY A 137 9.94 -33.80 -26.50
C GLY A 137 8.91 -33.87 -25.36
N LYS A 138 7.99 -32.91 -25.25
CA LYS A 138 6.83 -33.02 -24.35
C LYS A 138 5.69 -33.80 -24.99
N LYS A 139 4.89 -34.47 -24.15
CA LYS A 139 3.61 -35.06 -24.59
C LYS A 139 2.65 -33.91 -24.92
N PHE A 140 2.07 -33.95 -26.11
CA PHE A 140 0.99 -33.04 -26.48
C PHE A 140 -0.18 -33.22 -25.51
N VAL A 141 -0.66 -32.10 -24.97
CA VAL A 141 -1.83 -32.04 -24.11
C VAL A 141 -2.95 -31.38 -24.91
N GLU A 142 -4.18 -31.86 -24.75
CA GLU A 142 -5.34 -31.24 -25.38
C GLU A 142 -5.48 -29.79 -24.88
N LEU A 143 -5.79 -28.86 -25.78
CA LEU A 143 -5.93 -27.43 -25.47
C LEU A 143 -6.89 -27.19 -24.28
N LYS A 144 -7.98 -27.96 -24.20
CA LYS A 144 -8.95 -27.87 -23.11
C LYS A 144 -8.33 -28.22 -21.75
N GLN A 145 -7.55 -29.30 -21.70
CA GLN A 145 -6.84 -29.71 -20.49
C GLN A 145 -5.77 -28.69 -20.10
N PHE A 146 -4.98 -28.20 -21.06
CA PHE A 146 -3.98 -27.18 -20.80
C PHE A 146 -4.61 -25.88 -20.28
N THR A 147 -5.73 -25.45 -20.85
CA THR A 147 -6.47 -24.27 -20.41
C THR A 147 -6.98 -24.43 -18.97
N TYR A 148 -7.48 -25.63 -18.61
CA TYR A 148 -7.89 -25.93 -17.24
C TYR A 148 -6.71 -25.89 -16.27
N ASP A 149 -5.58 -26.52 -16.60
CA ASP A 149 -4.38 -26.53 -15.75
C ASP A 149 -3.85 -25.10 -15.53
N MET A 150 -3.88 -24.26 -16.57
CA MET A 150 -3.53 -22.84 -16.47
C MET A 150 -4.54 -22.07 -15.62
N ALA A 151 -5.84 -22.36 -15.74
CA ALA A 151 -6.85 -21.73 -14.91
C ALA A 151 -6.67 -22.06 -13.43
N VAL A 152 -6.38 -23.32 -13.08
CA VAL A 152 -6.10 -23.72 -11.69
C VAL A 152 -4.91 -22.96 -11.11
N LYS A 153 -3.88 -22.69 -11.93
CA LYS A 153 -2.66 -21.96 -11.49
C LYS A 153 -2.83 -20.45 -11.41
N PHE A 154 -3.60 -19.85 -12.33
CA PHE A 154 -3.63 -18.39 -12.51
C PHE A 154 -4.97 -17.74 -12.17
N LYS A 155 -6.07 -18.47 -12.07
CA LYS A 155 -7.38 -17.91 -11.75
C LYS A 155 -7.81 -18.31 -10.34
N LYS A 156 -8.01 -17.31 -9.48
CA LYS A 156 -8.28 -17.43 -8.04
C LYS A 156 -9.56 -18.21 -7.69
N SER A 157 -10.41 -18.51 -8.68
CA SER A 157 -11.70 -19.20 -8.54
C SER A 157 -11.94 -20.35 -9.52
N ALA A 158 -10.90 -20.88 -10.18
CA ALA A 158 -11.07 -21.88 -11.24
C ALA A 158 -11.55 -23.27 -10.78
N GLY A 159 -11.56 -23.56 -9.48
CA GLY A 159 -11.91 -24.89 -8.96
C GLY A 159 -13.36 -25.32 -9.19
N ASP A 160 -14.30 -24.37 -9.31
CA ASP A 160 -15.75 -24.66 -9.25
C ASP A 160 -16.59 -24.08 -10.41
N ALA A 161 -15.98 -23.37 -11.37
CA ALA A 161 -16.72 -22.68 -12.44
C ALA A 161 -16.42 -23.26 -13.83
N GLU A 162 -17.45 -23.48 -14.63
CA GLU A 162 -17.29 -23.75 -16.07
C GLU A 162 -16.47 -22.62 -16.72
N LEU A 163 -15.30 -22.99 -17.23
CA LEU A 163 -14.44 -22.07 -17.99
C LEU A 163 -15.11 -21.78 -19.33
N SER A 164 -15.43 -20.51 -19.57
CA SER A 164 -15.92 -20.03 -20.87
C SER A 164 -14.93 -20.43 -21.98
N GLU A 165 -15.48 -20.79 -23.14
CA GLU A 165 -14.70 -21.12 -24.35
C GLU A 165 -13.71 -20.02 -24.75
N MET A 166 -13.99 -18.76 -24.38
CA MET A 166 -13.08 -17.64 -24.64
C MET A 166 -11.70 -17.81 -24.01
N TYR A 167 -11.59 -18.50 -22.87
CA TYR A 167 -10.28 -18.81 -22.27
C TYR A 167 -9.47 -19.75 -23.15
N SER A 168 -10.12 -20.78 -23.71
CA SER A 168 -9.46 -21.73 -24.61
C SER A 168 -9.03 -21.05 -25.91
N VAL A 169 -9.86 -20.17 -26.47
CA VAL A 169 -9.52 -19.36 -27.66
C VAL A 169 -8.31 -18.47 -27.37
N HIS A 170 -8.32 -17.76 -26.25
CA HIS A 170 -7.21 -16.90 -25.84
C HIS A 170 -5.90 -17.68 -25.69
N VAL A 171 -5.94 -18.82 -24.98
CA VAL A 171 -4.76 -19.68 -24.82
C VAL A 171 -4.29 -20.22 -26.17
N ALA A 172 -5.19 -20.61 -27.07
CA ALA A 172 -4.85 -21.07 -28.42
C ALA A 172 -4.16 -20.02 -29.27
N MET A 173 -4.49 -18.73 -29.09
CA MET A 173 -3.81 -17.63 -29.82
C MET A 173 -2.39 -17.39 -29.31
N LEU A 174 -2.05 -17.86 -28.10
CA LEU A 174 -0.76 -17.60 -27.45
C LEU A 174 0.24 -18.77 -27.58
N VAL A 175 -0.26 -19.97 -27.91
CA VAL A 175 0.48 -21.23 -28.08
C VAL A 175 0.85 -21.42 -29.53
#